data_AF-A0A963FVT3-F1
#
_entry.id   AF-A0A963FVT3-F1
#
_cell.length_a   1.000
_cell.length_b   1.000
_cell.length_c   1.000
_cell.angle_alpha   90.00
_cell.angle_beta   90.00
_cell.angle_gamma   90.00
#
_symmetry.space_group_name_H-M   'P 1'
#
loop_
_entity.id
_entity.type
_entity.pdbx_description
1 polymer ?
#
loop_
_entity_poly.entity_id
_entity_poly.type
_entity_poly.pdbx_seq_one_letter_code
_entity_poly.pdbx_strand_id
1 'polypeptide(L)'
;RKPGPERQFWSDGWDGYPAARARLLRAIAERKPSNPLVIGGDVHFNCVADLKVDFDNPDAAAVATEFCGTSITSQGPAQTRLNALRSENPHVRFAHSEKRGYVVINLSEGRCLAQLRVIDNEKEASTPVSTLAAFIVENGLAGAEAA
;
A
#
# COMPACT_ATOMS: atom_id res chain seq x y z
N ARG A 1 -7.79 4.84 15.76
CA ARG A 1 -6.59 4.17 16.28
C ARG A 1 -5.60 5.22 16.73
N LYS A 2 -5.16 5.10 17.97
CA LYS A 2 -4.19 5.99 18.60
C LYS A 2 -2.82 5.32 18.49
N PRO A 3 -1.76 6.05 18.07
CA PRO A 3 -0.38 5.58 18.18
C PRO A 3 -0.01 5.24 19.63
N GLY A 4 0.89 4.29 19.86
CA GLY A 4 1.30 3.88 21.21
C GLY A 4 1.77 2.42 21.36
N PRO A 5 2.21 2.02 22.57
CA PRO A 5 2.80 0.69 22.82
C PRO A 5 1.80 -0.46 22.71
N GLU A 6 0.50 -0.18 22.78
CA GLU A 6 -0.55 -1.18 22.62
C GLU A 6 -0.78 -1.47 21.13
N ARG A 7 -0.66 -2.74 20.72
CA ARG A 7 -1.01 -3.16 19.36
C ARG A 7 -2.51 -2.96 19.10
N GLN A 8 -2.85 -2.16 18.10
CA GLN A 8 -4.23 -1.93 17.67
C GLN A 8 -4.43 -2.38 16.22
N PHE A 9 -5.55 -3.07 15.96
CA PHE A 9 -5.79 -3.72 14.67
C PHE A 9 -7.02 -3.22 13.91
N TRP A 10 -6.87 -3.25 12.59
CA TRP A 10 -7.84 -3.46 11.51
C TRP A 10 -8.96 -4.48 11.54
N SER A 11 -9.97 -4.46 12.40
CA SER A 11 -10.93 -5.58 12.39
C SER A 11 -11.60 -5.86 11.04
N ASP A 12 -11.79 -4.84 10.18
CA ASP A 12 -12.43 -4.97 8.87
C ASP A 12 -11.42 -5.20 7.72
N GLY A 13 -10.14 -4.95 7.96
CA GLY A 13 -9.05 -5.24 7.02
C GLY A 13 -8.37 -6.59 7.31
N TRP A 14 -7.30 -6.91 6.56
CA TRP A 14 -6.55 -8.16 6.75
C TRP A 14 -5.97 -8.37 8.15
N ASP A 15 -5.72 -7.28 8.88
CA ASP A 15 -5.31 -7.30 10.29
C ASP A 15 -6.36 -7.94 11.23
N GLY A 16 -7.65 -7.90 10.87
CA GLY A 16 -8.73 -8.59 11.57
C GLY A 16 -8.76 -10.09 11.32
N TYR A 17 -8.04 -10.56 10.30
CA TYR A 17 -8.01 -11.95 9.85
C TYR A 17 -6.57 -12.49 9.75
N PRO A 18 -5.76 -12.41 10.83
CA PRO A 18 -4.32 -12.67 10.77
C PRO A 18 -3.98 -14.10 10.32
N ALA A 19 -4.79 -15.09 10.72
CA ALA A 19 -4.59 -16.48 10.29
C ALA A 19 -4.84 -16.67 8.78
N ALA A 20 -5.83 -15.98 8.20
CA ALA A 20 -6.08 -16.02 6.77
C ALA A 20 -4.97 -15.29 6.00
N ARG A 21 -4.56 -14.11 6.46
CA ARG A 21 -3.42 -13.36 5.88
C ARG A 21 -2.15 -14.22 5.86
N ALA A 22 -1.83 -14.86 6.99
CA ALA A 22 -0.62 -15.68 7.09
C ALA A 22 -0.66 -16.88 6.13
N ARG A 23 -1.81 -17.56 5.98
CA ARG A 23 -1.93 -18.65 4.99
C ARG A 23 -1.70 -18.17 3.56
N LEU A 24 -2.26 -17.01 3.19
CA LEU A 24 -2.07 -16.44 1.86
C LEU A 24 -0.60 -16.09 1.60
N LEU A 25 0.04 -15.33 2.51
CA LEU A 25 1.43 -14.89 2.34
C LEU A 25 2.42 -16.06 2.37
N ARG A 26 2.17 -17.08 3.20
CA ARG A 26 2.97 -18.33 3.17
C ARG A 26 2.82 -19.07 1.85
N ALA A 27 1.61 -19.20 1.33
CA ALA A 27 1.39 -19.85 0.04
C ALA A 27 2.12 -19.12 -1.11
N ILE A 28 2.17 -17.79 -1.07
CA ILE A 28 2.96 -16.98 -2.00
C ILE A 28 4.46 -17.27 -1.83
N ALA A 29 4.96 -17.26 -0.60
CA ALA A 29 6.37 -17.54 -0.29
C ALA A 29 6.81 -18.96 -0.72
N GLU A 30 5.94 -19.95 -0.56
CA GLU A 30 6.19 -21.35 -0.92
C GLU A 30 6.15 -21.57 -2.44
N ARG A 31 5.16 -20.98 -3.12
CA ARG A 31 4.97 -21.17 -4.57
C ARG A 31 5.85 -20.27 -5.43
N LYS A 32 6.38 -19.19 -4.85
CA LYS A 32 7.27 -18.21 -5.50
C LYS A 32 6.77 -17.78 -6.89
N PRO A 33 5.54 -17.24 -7.01
CA PRO A 33 5.15 -16.59 -8.26
C PRO A 33 6.11 -15.42 -8.52
N SER A 34 6.40 -15.12 -9.79
CA SER A 34 7.45 -14.14 -10.12
C SER A 34 7.20 -12.75 -9.52
N ASN A 35 5.96 -12.23 -9.63
CA ASN A 35 5.63 -10.84 -9.24
C ASN A 35 4.26 -10.71 -8.54
N PRO A 36 4.12 -11.14 -7.28
CA PRO A 36 2.84 -11.04 -6.58
C PRO A 36 2.54 -9.58 -6.24
N LEU A 37 1.50 -9.02 -6.86
CA LEU A 37 0.97 -7.69 -6.58
C LEU A 37 -0.39 -7.79 -5.91
N VAL A 38 -0.61 -7.00 -4.87
CA VAL A 38 -1.90 -6.85 -4.18
C VAL A 38 -2.43 -5.44 -4.46
N ILE A 39 -3.68 -5.34 -4.90
CA ILE A 39 -4.34 -4.07 -5.17
C ILE A 39 -5.43 -3.87 -4.11
N GLY A 40 -5.34 -2.76 -3.38
CA GLY A 40 -6.24 -2.43 -2.28
C GLY A 40 -7.00 -1.13 -2.47
N GLY A 41 -7.96 -0.89 -1.59
CA GLY A 41 -8.74 0.34 -1.47
C GLY A 41 -9.36 0.45 -0.07
N ASP A 42 -10.59 0.97 0.03
CA ASP A 42 -11.39 1.18 1.26
C ASP A 42 -10.82 2.21 2.24
N VAL A 43 -9.52 2.22 2.48
CA VAL A 43 -8.87 3.03 3.51
C VAL A 43 -8.90 4.55 3.25
N HIS A 44 -9.27 4.97 2.04
CA HIS A 44 -9.37 6.37 1.59
C HIS A 44 -8.05 7.17 1.65
N PHE A 45 -6.91 6.49 1.54
CA PHE A 45 -5.59 7.10 1.36
C PHE A 45 -4.72 6.22 0.47
N ASN A 46 -3.70 6.79 -0.16
CA ASN A 46 -2.74 6.00 -0.91
C ASN A 46 -1.77 5.31 0.06
N CYS A 47 -1.57 4.00 -0.09
CA CYS A 47 -0.58 3.23 0.65
C CYS A 47 0.26 2.39 -0.31
N VAL A 48 1.57 2.34 -0.09
CA VAL A 48 2.46 1.37 -0.74
C VAL A 48 3.17 0.61 0.36
N ALA A 49 3.08 -0.71 0.34
CA ALA A 49 3.64 -1.55 1.40
C ALA A 49 4.28 -2.82 0.85
N ASP A 50 5.35 -3.23 1.52
CA ASP A 50 5.98 -4.53 1.29
C ASP A 50 5.30 -5.57 2.17
N LEU A 51 4.84 -6.67 1.59
CA LEU A 51 4.14 -7.72 2.32
C LEU A 51 5.09 -8.84 2.69
N LYS A 52 5.14 -9.20 3.98
CA LYS A 52 6.06 -10.19 4.54
C LYS A 52 5.28 -11.36 5.15
N VAL A 53 5.88 -12.55 5.20
CA VAL A 53 5.27 -13.68 5.95
C VAL A 53 5.23 -13.37 7.45
N ASP A 54 6.29 -12.74 7.95
CA ASP A 54 6.43 -12.31 9.34
C ASP A 54 6.72 -10.80 9.36
N PHE A 55 5.77 -10.02 9.89
CA PHE A 55 5.89 -8.57 10.00
C PHE A 55 6.60 -8.13 11.28
N ASP A 56 6.74 -9.02 12.27
CA ASP A 56 7.46 -8.74 13.52
C ASP A 56 8.98 -8.91 13.33
N ASN A 57 9.41 -9.62 12.29
CA ASN A 57 10.81 -9.70 11.88
C ASN A 57 11.16 -8.56 10.89
N PRO A 58 11.99 -7.58 11.30
CA PRO A 58 12.37 -6.48 10.41
C PRO A 58 13.16 -6.95 9.18
N ASP A 59 13.91 -8.05 9.30
CA ASP A 59 14.76 -8.61 8.25
C ASP A 59 14.03 -9.60 7.33
N ALA A 60 12.76 -9.91 7.62
CA ALA A 60 11.98 -10.78 6.75
C ALA A 60 11.80 -10.16 5.36
N ALA A 61 12.09 -10.96 4.33
CA ALA A 61 11.95 -10.57 2.94
C ALA A 61 10.49 -10.30 2.56
N ALA A 62 10.29 -9.34 1.67
CA ALA A 62 9.01 -9.15 1.02
C ALA A 62 8.70 -10.36 0.11
N VAL A 63 7.44 -10.78 0.11
CA VAL A 63 6.93 -11.86 -0.76
C VAL A 63 5.89 -11.35 -1.75
N ALA A 64 5.37 -10.15 -1.54
CA ALA A 64 4.45 -9.44 -2.42
C ALA A 64 4.57 -7.94 -2.18
N THR A 65 4.05 -7.14 -3.12
CA THR A 65 3.95 -5.68 -2.99
C THR A 65 2.49 -5.26 -3.03
N GLU A 66 2.07 -4.38 -2.13
CA GLU A 66 0.72 -3.81 -2.10
C GLU A 66 0.70 -2.37 -2.61
N PHE A 67 -0.24 -2.11 -3.53
CA PHE A 67 -0.65 -0.76 -3.93
C PHE A 67 -2.11 -0.56 -3.52
N CYS A 68 -2.33 0.16 -2.43
CA CYS A 68 -3.66 0.54 -1.98
C CYS A 68 -3.96 1.96 -2.48
N GLY A 69 -4.96 2.09 -3.34
CA GLY A 69 -5.36 3.38 -3.89
C GLY A 69 -6.13 4.22 -2.87
N THR A 70 -6.00 5.55 -2.97
CA THR A 70 -6.97 6.45 -2.35
C THR A 70 -8.38 6.24 -2.94
N SER A 71 -9.37 6.83 -2.29
CA SER A 71 -10.70 7.05 -2.83
C SER A 71 -10.72 8.02 -4.02
N ILE A 72 -11.77 7.88 -4.85
CA ILE A 72 -12.12 8.87 -5.88
C ILE A 72 -12.57 10.19 -5.25
N THR A 73 -13.40 10.15 -4.19
CA THR A 73 -13.95 11.35 -3.52
C THR A 73 -14.03 11.25 -1.99
N SER A 74 -14.20 10.05 -1.42
CA SER A 74 -14.37 9.88 0.04
C SER A 74 -13.20 10.43 0.85
N GLN A 75 -13.47 11.03 2.01
CA GLN A 75 -12.41 11.58 2.85
C GLN A 75 -11.67 10.50 3.65
N GLY A 76 -10.37 10.72 3.80
CA GLY A 76 -9.46 9.87 4.57
C GLY A 76 -9.14 10.42 5.96
N PRO A 77 -8.34 9.69 6.74
CA PRO A 77 -7.83 10.17 8.03
C PRO A 77 -6.88 11.38 7.86
N ALA A 78 -6.60 12.09 8.95
CA ALA A 78 -5.59 13.16 8.94
C ALA A 78 -4.18 12.61 8.61
N GLN A 79 -3.41 13.34 7.80
CA GLN A 79 -2.05 12.93 7.42
C GLN A 79 -1.12 12.73 8.62
N THR A 80 -1.26 13.55 9.67
CA THR A 80 -0.50 13.43 10.92
C THR A 80 -0.68 12.06 11.58
N ARG A 81 -1.88 11.49 11.49
CA ARG A 81 -2.16 10.14 11.99
C ARG A 81 -1.47 9.07 11.15
N LEU A 82 -1.45 9.20 9.82
CA LEU A 82 -0.72 8.25 8.96
C LEU A 82 0.79 8.31 9.21
N ASN A 83 1.35 9.51 9.41
CA ASN A 83 2.76 9.68 9.70
C ASN A 83 3.17 8.93 10.99
N ALA A 84 2.35 9.03 12.05
CA ALA A 84 2.58 8.30 13.30
C ALA A 84 2.43 6.78 13.15
N LEU A 85 1.42 6.31 12.39
CA LEU A 85 1.28 4.88 12.12
C LEU A 85 2.46 4.35 11.29
N ARG A 86 2.94 5.11 10.30
CA ARG A 86 4.08 4.69 9.46
C ARG A 86 5.37 4.53 10.28
N SER A 87 5.60 5.35 11.31
CA SER A 87 6.77 5.17 12.18
C SER A 87 6.76 3.85 12.97
N GLU A 88 5.57 3.28 13.20
CA GLU A 88 5.39 1.98 13.87
C GLU A 88 5.34 0.80 12.88
N ASN A 89 5.22 1.08 11.57
CA ASN A 89 4.99 0.08 10.52
C ASN A 89 6.02 0.24 9.39
N PRO A 90 7.28 -0.18 9.60
CA PRO A 90 8.37 0.11 8.66
C PRO A 90 8.14 -0.48 7.27
N HIS A 91 7.32 -1.55 7.15
CA HIS A 91 6.95 -2.16 5.88
C HIS A 91 6.07 -1.25 4.99
N VAL A 92 5.44 -0.21 5.54
CA VAL A 92 4.72 0.82 4.78
C VAL A 92 5.72 1.82 4.21
N ARG A 93 5.98 1.71 2.90
CA ARG A 93 6.92 2.54 2.14
C ARG A 93 6.39 3.95 1.89
N PHE A 94 5.09 4.07 1.64
CA PHE A 94 4.44 5.34 1.32
C PHE A 94 3.02 5.41 1.87
N ALA A 95 2.61 6.58 2.34
CA ALA A 95 1.25 6.82 2.85
C ALA A 95 0.84 8.28 2.64
N HIS A 96 -0.26 8.53 1.93
CA HIS A 96 -0.74 9.89 1.65
C HIS A 96 -2.26 10.01 1.62
N SER A 97 -2.81 10.83 2.51
CA SER A 97 -4.24 10.96 2.81
C SER A 97 -4.87 12.28 2.39
N GLU A 98 -4.09 13.25 1.89
CA GLU A 98 -4.64 14.60 1.65
C GLU A 98 -5.24 14.78 0.26
N LYS A 99 -4.97 13.85 -0.66
CA LYS A 99 -5.37 13.94 -2.07
C LYS A 99 -6.16 12.72 -2.49
N ARG A 100 -7.20 12.95 -3.29
CA ARG A 100 -8.06 11.93 -3.92
C ARG A 100 -7.53 11.56 -5.30
N GLY A 101 -8.01 10.47 -5.89
CA GLY A 101 -7.57 10.03 -7.21
C GLY A 101 -7.62 8.52 -7.39
N TYR A 102 -6.65 7.98 -8.14
CA TYR A 102 -6.60 6.59 -8.57
C TYR A 102 -5.16 6.14 -8.84
N VAL A 103 -4.94 4.84 -9.00
CA VAL A 103 -3.62 4.29 -9.35
C VAL A 103 -3.65 3.82 -10.80
N VAL A 104 -2.62 4.17 -11.57
CA VAL A 104 -2.38 3.60 -12.91
C VAL A 104 -1.24 2.60 -12.79
N ILE A 105 -1.52 1.34 -13.12
CA ILE A 105 -0.53 0.26 -13.14
C ILE A 105 -0.22 -0.08 -14.59
N ASN A 106 1.04 0.13 -14.98
CA ASN A 106 1.57 -0.30 -16.27
C ASN A 106 2.45 -1.54 -16.06
N LEU A 107 2.05 -2.66 -16.66
CA LEU A 107 2.78 -3.92 -16.59
C LEU A 107 3.53 -4.17 -17.89
N SER A 108 4.80 -4.54 -17.77
CA SER A 108 5.60 -5.12 -18.85
C SER A 108 6.22 -6.43 -18.37
N GLU A 109 6.94 -7.11 -19.26
CA GLU A 109 7.68 -8.32 -18.90
C GLU A 109 8.75 -8.06 -17.83
N GLY A 110 9.39 -6.88 -17.89
CA GLY A 110 10.50 -6.53 -17.00
C GLY A 110 10.06 -5.92 -15.67
N ARG A 111 8.91 -5.24 -15.62
CA ARG A 111 8.52 -4.49 -14.42
C ARG A 111 7.03 -4.17 -14.34
N CYS A 112 6.61 -3.85 -13.13
CA CYS A 112 5.39 -3.08 -12.85
C CYS A 112 5.77 -1.62 -12.53
N LEU A 113 5.16 -0.65 -13.21
CA LEU A 113 5.20 0.77 -12.85
C LEU A 113 3.83 1.20 -12.33
N ALA A 114 3.75 1.55 -11.04
CA ALA A 114 2.55 2.09 -10.41
C ALA A 114 2.67 3.60 -10.23
N GLN A 115 1.75 4.37 -10.81
CA GLN A 115 1.67 5.82 -10.67
C GLN A 115 0.45 6.19 -9.84
N LEU A 116 0.68 6.87 -8.72
CA LEU A 116 -0.39 7.38 -7.85
C LEU A 116 -0.89 8.70 -8.45
N ARG A 117 -2.00 8.64 -9.19
CA ARG A 117 -2.61 9.80 -9.85
C ARG A 117 -3.55 10.49 -8.87
N VAL A 118 -3.40 11.80 -8.73
CA VAL A 118 -4.18 12.57 -7.77
C VAL A 118 -4.79 13.81 -8.41
N ILE A 119 -5.92 14.24 -7.85
CA ILE A 119 -6.57 15.50 -8.15
C ILE A 119 -6.36 16.49 -7.01
N ASP A 120 -6.42 17.79 -7.34
CA ASP A 120 -6.26 18.85 -6.36
C ASP A 120 -7.50 19.07 -5.50
N ASN A 121 -8.69 19.02 -6.09
CA ASN A 121 -9.97 19.22 -5.40
C ASN A 121 -11.08 18.38 -6.01
N GLU A 122 -11.57 17.37 -5.28
CA GLU A 122 -12.65 16.48 -5.71
C GLU A 122 -14.02 17.16 -5.86
N LYS A 123 -14.15 18.42 -5.44
CA LYS A 123 -15.37 19.23 -5.57
C LYS A 123 -15.37 20.11 -6.82
N GLU A 124 -14.25 20.17 -7.54
CA GLU A 124 -14.10 20.96 -8.77
C GLU A 124 -14.01 20.06 -9.99
N ALA A 125 -15.00 20.13 -10.88
CA ALA A 125 -15.06 19.25 -12.05
C ALA A 125 -13.85 19.40 -13.00
N SER A 126 -13.24 20.60 -13.04
CA SER A 126 -12.06 20.91 -13.86
C SER A 126 -10.73 20.74 -13.12
N THR A 127 -10.73 20.13 -11.93
CA THR A 127 -9.50 19.91 -11.16
C THR A 127 -8.45 19.19 -12.01
N PRO A 128 -7.19 19.63 -12.01
CA PRO A 128 -6.14 18.94 -12.74
C PRO A 128 -5.81 17.59 -12.09
N VAL A 129 -5.26 16.67 -12.90
CA VAL A 129 -4.71 15.40 -12.44
C VAL A 129 -3.18 15.44 -12.54
N SER A 130 -2.48 15.15 -11.46
CA SER A 130 -1.02 15.05 -11.41
C SER A 130 -0.56 13.66 -10.95
N THR A 131 0.74 13.39 -10.98
CA THR A 131 1.33 12.19 -10.36
C THR A 131 1.91 12.60 -9.02
N LEU A 132 1.37 12.05 -7.94
CA LEU A 132 1.85 12.29 -6.58
C LEU A 132 3.18 11.58 -6.32
N ALA A 133 3.26 10.31 -6.71
CA ALA A 133 4.45 9.48 -6.61
C ALA A 133 4.34 8.33 -7.62
N ALA A 134 5.47 7.74 -7.96
CA ALA A 134 5.55 6.57 -8.81
C ALA A 134 6.49 5.54 -8.19
N PHE A 135 6.17 4.26 -8.39
CA PHE A 135 6.90 3.13 -7.85
C PHE A 135 7.12 2.06 -8.90
N ILE A 136 8.28 1.43 -8.86
CA ILE A 136 8.63 0.29 -9.69
C ILE A 136 8.71 -0.97 -8.81
N VAL A 137 8.24 -2.08 -9.36
CA VAL A 137 8.53 -3.43 -8.87
C VAL A 137 9.16 -4.18 -10.04
N GLU A 138 10.44 -4.52 -9.91
CA GLU A 138 11.19 -5.26 -10.93
C GLU A 138 10.79 -6.73 -10.94
N ASN A 139 10.87 -7.36 -12.10
CA ASN A 139 10.50 -8.77 -12.25
C ASN A 139 11.35 -9.67 -11.34
N GLY A 140 10.69 -10.52 -10.53
CA GLY A 140 11.31 -11.43 -9.58
C GLY A 140 11.72 -10.81 -8.26
N LEU A 141 11.51 -9.50 -8.07
CA LEU A 141 11.91 -8.76 -6.88
C LEU A 141 10.69 -8.09 -6.24
N ALA A 142 10.10 -8.77 -5.24
CA ALA A 142 9.05 -8.16 -4.43
C ALA A 142 9.62 -7.00 -3.59
N GLY A 143 8.88 -5.91 -3.53
CA GLY A 143 9.28 -4.66 -2.88
C GLY A 143 9.13 -3.48 -3.85
N ALA A 144 8.54 -2.39 -3.36
CA ALA A 144 8.40 -1.18 -4.17
C ALA A 144 9.62 -0.25 -4.02
N GLU A 145 10.17 0.19 -5.14
CA GLU A 145 11.19 1.24 -5.21
C GLU A 145 10.61 2.51 -5.83
N ALA A 146 11.07 3.69 -5.40
CA ALA A 146 10.66 4.94 -6.01
C ALA A 146 11.16 5.02 -7.47
N ALA A 147 10.27 5.41 -8.39
CA ALA A 147 10.57 5.53 -9.82
C ALA A 147 11.22 6.86 -10.20
#